data_AF-A0A2D7H7Q1-F1
#
_entry.id   AF-A0A2D7H7Q1-F1
#
_cell.length_a   1.000
_cell.length_b   1.000
_cell.length_c   1.000
_cell.angle_alpha   90.00
_cell.angle_beta   90.00
_cell.angle_gamma   90.00
#
_symmetry.space_group_name_H-M   'P 1'
#
loop_
_entity.id
_entity.type
_entity.pdbx_description
1 polymer ?
#
loop_
_entity_poly.entity_id
_entity_poly.type
_entity_poly.pdbx_seq_one_letter_code
_entity_poly.pdbx_strand_id
1 'polypeptide(L)'
;MATVLITGATGGIGRYLSEHLGRQHDVISVSRRPHKQAVLEPCDLTKEVPRFSSDTTQVRPRIDWVVHLATSYDVDSDLRMIENLEAFAREHEVPHFLYVSSWVVHFPARPLKASYIRMKRACERRLMESGISGLRILRPSVVLGDGLTWTRLLRKLSPIHPLIPGNFSRSFVEIEDLLGTFDLMIDGMTDAQVITKLGQRSSLRSKARGHQSRVTELVWDALPLLLSVTTGVAFTVLILRGYVSLTLALLAALCFGFLVWKAVPIILGSVSDYFAGFVVRRFEPEDERELLALCHAENHNIEIRGYDNARIYFGRPNPPECTTVCLTRFNRVMRLDSQQKRVELQAGAHFGDVLPLLESEQLWLANYPNYHFISVGACVATPVHGSNLQYPFLVDLVQSVRYYDRGNDQVVQVARDEDDFQNLIFNLGRFSECVVLSAELSICDREFYRSSSQVQPVSRLRFEDMHAFIEEQAQHCEIRINTPFSKNATLTAYEPVDSGSTKDGEHLLQIKADAIGRKWNLLQSNALASYLTSSVSRCFINYEWFFAPQDFSTFWSEITSDRSRYRLYKLLVRYNRDGTDVDTPFHGTVSLDVTITNTREMKELSAALFEKFRPLEHLGKYSVERYIHERRRSA
;
A
#
# COMPACT_ATOMS: atom_id res chain seq x y z
N MET A 1 18.25 -10.80 32.37
CA MET A 1 19.56 -11.08 31.72
C MET A 1 19.46 -12.45 31.09
N ALA A 2 19.66 -12.55 29.78
CA ALA A 2 19.55 -13.79 29.01
C ALA A 2 20.92 -14.18 28.46
N THR A 3 21.15 -15.47 28.19
CA THR A 3 22.34 -15.96 27.49
C THR A 3 22.04 -16.10 26.00
N VAL A 4 22.74 -15.31 25.18
CA VAL A 4 22.49 -15.18 23.74
C VAL A 4 23.67 -15.75 22.95
N LEU A 5 23.44 -16.83 22.23
CA LEU A 5 24.38 -17.38 21.26
C LEU A 5 24.25 -16.67 19.92
N ILE A 6 25.29 -15.98 19.46
CA ILE A 6 25.31 -15.23 18.21
C ILE A 6 26.21 -15.91 17.18
N THR A 7 25.69 -16.11 15.98
CA THR A 7 26.51 -16.43 14.81
C THR A 7 26.74 -15.19 13.93
N GLY A 8 27.90 -15.10 13.29
CA GLY A 8 28.23 -13.94 12.46
C GLY A 8 28.56 -12.67 13.26
N ALA A 9 28.96 -12.82 14.53
CA ALA A 9 29.31 -11.73 15.46
C ALA A 9 30.38 -10.75 14.93
N THR A 10 31.25 -11.17 14.01
CA THR A 10 32.26 -10.30 13.39
C THR A 10 31.79 -9.58 12.12
N GLY A 11 30.59 -9.92 11.64
CA GLY A 11 29.95 -9.34 10.46
C GLY A 11 29.48 -7.90 10.68
N GLY A 12 28.87 -7.32 9.64
CA GLY A 12 28.41 -5.92 9.67
C GLY A 12 27.46 -5.64 10.82
N ILE A 13 26.28 -6.26 10.83
CA ILE A 13 25.28 -6.11 11.91
C ILE A 13 25.75 -6.81 13.19
N GLY A 14 26.33 -8.01 13.05
CA GLY A 14 26.71 -8.84 14.20
C GLY A 14 27.66 -8.17 15.19
N ARG A 15 28.58 -7.30 14.71
CA ARG A 15 29.49 -6.56 15.60
C ARG A 15 28.74 -5.60 16.52
N TYR A 16 27.86 -4.79 15.93
CA TYR A 16 27.03 -3.83 16.66
C TYR A 16 26.11 -4.56 17.64
N LEU A 17 25.48 -5.65 17.19
CA LEU A 17 24.58 -6.44 18.03
C LEU A 17 25.30 -7.09 19.21
N SER A 18 26.49 -7.65 18.98
CA SER A 18 27.26 -8.31 20.06
C SER A 18 27.69 -7.31 21.13
N GLU A 19 28.11 -6.11 20.72
CA GLU A 19 28.45 -5.04 21.66
C GLU A 19 27.21 -4.52 22.41
N HIS A 20 26.11 -4.31 21.69
CA HIS A 20 24.86 -3.81 22.24
C HIS A 20 24.26 -4.77 23.27
N LEU A 21 24.07 -6.04 22.90
CA LEU A 21 23.54 -7.06 23.80
C LEU A 21 24.50 -7.37 24.95
N GLY A 22 25.82 -7.30 24.72
CA GLY A 22 26.82 -7.53 25.77
C GLY A 22 26.77 -6.53 26.94
N ARG A 23 26.01 -5.44 26.81
CA ARG A 23 25.75 -4.49 27.91
C ARG A 23 24.67 -4.98 28.89
N GLN A 24 23.82 -5.92 28.48
CA GLN A 24 22.62 -6.34 29.22
C GLN A 24 22.40 -7.86 29.30
N HIS A 25 23.09 -8.62 28.45
CA HIS A 25 22.97 -10.07 28.26
C HIS A 25 24.35 -10.72 28.21
N ASP A 26 24.39 -12.02 28.48
CA ASP A 26 25.59 -12.83 28.33
C ASP A 26 25.71 -13.28 26.87
N VAL A 27 26.66 -12.69 26.12
CA VAL A 27 26.81 -12.97 24.68
C VAL A 27 27.89 -14.02 24.44
N ILE A 28 27.50 -15.12 23.81
CA ILE A 28 28.42 -16.18 23.36
C ILE A 28 28.49 -16.13 21.84
N SER A 29 29.69 -16.09 21.27
CA SER A 29 29.88 -16.01 19.82
C SER A 29 30.36 -17.33 19.23
N VAL A 30 29.73 -17.79 18.14
CA VAL A 30 30.27 -18.89 17.33
C VAL A 30 31.38 -18.36 16.43
N SER A 31 32.60 -18.88 16.60
CA SER A 31 33.79 -18.48 15.86
C SER A 31 34.40 -19.68 15.13
N ARG A 32 34.91 -19.44 13.92
CA ARG A 32 35.74 -20.42 13.18
C ARG A 32 37.18 -20.50 13.69
N ARG A 33 37.60 -19.54 14.52
CA ARG A 33 38.98 -19.39 14.99
C ARG A 33 39.05 -19.63 16.49
N PRO A 34 40.11 -20.31 16.98
CA PRO A 34 40.34 -20.50 18.41
C PRO A 34 40.54 -19.16 19.12
N HIS A 35 39.95 -19.04 20.31
CA HIS A 35 40.12 -17.91 21.20
C HIS A 35 40.37 -18.45 22.61
N LYS A 36 41.32 -17.85 23.36
CA LYS A 36 41.81 -18.37 24.65
C LYS A 36 40.74 -18.45 25.77
N GLN A 37 39.55 -17.92 25.54
CA GLN A 37 38.43 -17.86 26.48
C GLN A 37 37.08 -18.18 25.80
N ALA A 38 37.10 -18.95 24.71
CA ALA A 38 35.86 -19.30 24.01
C ALA A 38 35.09 -20.38 24.78
N VAL A 39 33.79 -20.13 25.00
CA VAL A 39 32.86 -21.11 25.59
C VAL A 39 32.58 -22.27 24.62
N LEU A 40 32.65 -22.01 23.31
CA LEU A 40 32.47 -23.00 22.25
C LEU A 40 33.79 -23.31 21.55
N GLU A 41 33.93 -24.54 21.06
CA GLU A 41 35.01 -24.95 20.16
C GLU A 41 34.93 -24.17 18.83
N PRO A 42 36.07 -23.96 18.14
CA PRO A 42 36.06 -23.41 16.79
C PRO A 42 35.17 -24.24 15.88
N CYS A 43 34.21 -23.60 15.20
CA CYS A 43 33.17 -24.30 14.45
C CYS A 43 32.97 -23.66 13.07
N ASP A 44 33.06 -24.48 12.02
CA ASP A 44 32.55 -24.16 10.69
C ASP A 44 31.11 -24.64 10.54
N LEU A 45 30.15 -23.73 10.75
CA LEU A 45 28.72 -24.02 10.68
C LEU A 45 28.26 -24.65 9.35
N THR A 46 29.04 -24.52 8.28
CA THR A 46 28.73 -25.20 7.00
C THR A 46 29.01 -26.71 7.03
N LYS A 47 29.68 -27.21 8.07
CA LYS A 47 30.17 -28.59 8.14
C LYS A 47 29.78 -29.30 9.42
N GLU A 48 29.67 -28.58 10.52
CA GLU A 48 29.50 -29.20 11.84
C GLU A 48 28.57 -28.43 12.78
N VAL A 49 28.02 -29.16 13.74
CA VAL A 49 27.22 -28.64 14.86
C VAL A 49 28.16 -28.01 15.90
N PRO A 50 27.88 -26.80 16.42
CA PRO A 50 28.66 -26.19 17.49
C PRO A 50 28.76 -27.09 18.73
N ARG A 51 29.89 -27.04 19.43
CA ARG A 51 30.13 -27.82 20.66
C ARG A 51 30.76 -26.95 21.74
N PHE A 52 30.42 -27.22 22.99
CA PHE A 52 31.06 -26.58 24.14
C PHE A 52 32.53 -27.01 24.25
N SER A 53 33.40 -26.06 24.58
CA SER A 53 34.83 -26.33 24.75
C SER A 53 35.08 -27.27 25.93
N SER A 54 35.85 -28.33 25.67
CA SER A 54 36.31 -29.30 26.66
C SER A 54 37.25 -28.72 27.72
N ASP A 55 37.88 -27.57 27.45
CA ASP A 55 38.82 -26.88 28.35
C ASP A 55 38.13 -25.97 29.39
N THR A 56 36.79 -25.91 29.41
CA THR A 56 36.07 -25.06 30.35
C THR A 56 35.89 -25.77 31.70
N THR A 57 36.49 -25.23 32.76
CA THR A 57 36.20 -25.63 34.17
C THR A 57 34.88 -25.05 34.68
N GLN A 58 34.17 -24.29 33.84
CA GLN A 58 32.90 -23.63 34.16
C GLN A 58 31.70 -24.53 33.84
N VAL A 59 30.63 -24.37 34.62
CA VAL A 59 29.32 -24.96 34.33
C VAL A 59 28.87 -24.52 32.94
N ARG A 60 28.44 -25.46 32.11
CA ARG A 60 27.92 -25.15 30.77
C ARG A 60 26.75 -24.16 30.89
N PRO A 61 26.83 -22.97 30.26
CA PRO A 61 25.76 -22.01 30.38
C PRO A 61 24.52 -22.53 29.65
N ARG A 62 23.35 -22.34 30.26
CA ARG A 62 22.08 -22.51 29.57
C ARG A 62 21.96 -21.43 28.51
N ILE A 63 21.69 -21.80 27.27
CA ILE A 63 21.47 -20.86 26.18
C ILE A 63 19.97 -20.56 26.11
N ASP A 64 19.59 -19.29 26.18
CA ASP A 64 18.19 -18.86 26.08
C ASP A 64 17.83 -18.53 24.62
N TRP A 65 18.79 -18.00 23.85
CA TRP A 65 18.57 -17.56 22.48
C TRP A 65 19.69 -18.03 21.54
N VAL A 66 19.32 -18.51 20.36
CA VAL A 66 20.22 -18.53 19.19
C VAL A 66 19.85 -17.38 18.26
N VAL A 67 20.80 -16.47 17.97
CA VAL A 67 20.65 -15.40 16.98
C VAL A 67 21.56 -15.67 15.78
N HIS A 68 20.95 -15.99 14.64
CA HIS A 68 21.66 -16.39 13.43
C HIS A 68 21.77 -15.21 12.43
N LEU A 69 22.98 -14.63 12.32
CA LEU A 69 23.30 -13.58 11.33
C LEU A 69 24.32 -14.03 10.27
N ALA A 70 24.99 -15.17 10.47
CA ALA A 70 25.96 -15.67 9.51
C ALA A 70 25.30 -16.02 8.18
N THR A 71 26.01 -15.76 7.08
CA THR A 71 25.59 -16.16 5.74
C THR A 71 26.82 -16.41 4.87
N SER A 72 26.75 -17.43 4.03
CA SER A 72 27.74 -17.77 3.01
C SER A 72 27.35 -17.23 1.62
N TYR A 73 26.14 -16.69 1.47
CA TYR A 73 25.52 -16.27 0.20
C TYR A 73 25.23 -17.43 -0.78
N ASP A 74 25.38 -18.67 -0.31
CA ASP A 74 25.07 -19.90 -1.03
C ASP A 74 23.89 -20.63 -0.38
N VAL A 75 23.02 -21.21 -1.20
CA VAL A 75 21.76 -21.79 -0.73
C VAL A 75 22.02 -23.03 0.14
N ASP A 76 22.81 -23.97 -0.37
CA ASP A 76 23.02 -25.27 0.29
C ASP A 76 23.84 -25.09 1.57
N SER A 77 24.84 -24.21 1.52
CA SER A 77 25.68 -23.88 2.67
C SER A 77 24.90 -23.18 3.79
N ASP A 78 24.04 -22.20 3.48
CA ASP A 78 23.22 -21.54 4.52
C ASP A 78 22.14 -22.47 5.09
N LEU A 79 21.55 -23.35 4.27
CA LEU A 79 20.64 -24.40 4.76
C LEU A 79 21.36 -25.35 5.71
N ARG A 80 22.61 -25.73 5.40
CA ARG A 80 23.43 -26.55 6.29
C ARG A 80 23.75 -25.86 7.62
N MET A 81 24.04 -24.55 7.59
CA MET A 81 24.22 -23.77 8.82
C MET A 81 22.97 -23.80 9.69
N ILE A 82 21.79 -23.64 9.09
CA ILE A 82 20.51 -23.74 9.81
C ILE A 82 20.33 -25.13 10.42
N GLU A 83 20.51 -26.20 9.64
CA GLU A 83 20.39 -27.57 10.15
C GLU A 83 21.30 -27.84 11.35
N ASN A 84 22.55 -27.39 11.29
CA ASN A 84 23.51 -27.55 12.38
C ASN A 84 23.11 -26.75 13.62
N LEU A 85 22.57 -25.54 13.45
CA LEU A 85 22.07 -24.72 14.57
C LEU A 85 20.76 -25.26 15.16
N GLU A 86 19.88 -25.83 14.33
CA GLU A 86 18.68 -26.52 14.81
C GLU A 86 19.05 -27.76 15.64
N ALA A 87 20.04 -28.54 15.19
CA ALA A 87 20.54 -29.69 15.94
C ALA A 87 21.08 -29.26 17.30
N PHE A 88 21.90 -28.19 17.34
CA PHE A 88 22.39 -27.60 18.58
C PHE A 88 21.25 -27.11 19.50
N ALA A 89 20.28 -26.39 18.93
CA ALA A 89 19.16 -25.85 19.70
C ALA A 89 18.30 -26.97 20.31
N ARG A 90 18.09 -28.09 19.59
CA ARG A 90 17.37 -29.26 20.12
C ARG A 90 18.17 -29.99 21.19
N GLU A 91 19.47 -30.22 20.97
CA GLU A 91 20.35 -30.90 21.92
C GLU A 91 20.44 -30.17 23.27
N HIS A 92 20.39 -28.84 23.24
CA HIS A 92 20.52 -28.00 24.43
C HIS A 92 19.23 -27.32 24.87
N GLU A 93 18.08 -27.78 24.34
CA GLU A 93 16.74 -27.31 24.71
C GLU A 93 16.60 -25.77 24.68
N VAL A 94 17.19 -25.14 23.66
CA VAL A 94 17.17 -23.69 23.53
C VAL A 94 15.76 -23.22 23.17
N PRO A 95 15.12 -22.37 24.00
CA PRO A 95 13.71 -22.04 23.83
C PRO A 95 13.44 -21.10 22.66
N HIS A 96 14.41 -20.26 22.27
CA HIS A 96 14.20 -19.22 21.26
C HIS A 96 15.26 -19.21 20.17
N PHE A 97 14.82 -18.97 18.94
CA PHE A 97 15.67 -18.93 17.75
C PHE A 97 15.32 -17.70 16.91
N LEU A 98 16.24 -16.76 16.77
CA LEU A 98 16.08 -15.55 15.96
C LEU A 98 16.92 -15.63 14.67
N TYR A 99 16.25 -15.70 13.53
CA TYR A 99 16.88 -15.67 12.22
C TYR A 99 16.86 -14.27 11.60
N VAL A 100 18.03 -13.77 11.17
CA VAL A 100 18.13 -12.51 10.45
C VAL A 100 18.08 -12.76 8.94
N SER A 101 16.91 -12.48 8.37
CA SER A 101 16.63 -12.62 6.95
C SER A 101 16.86 -11.29 6.21
N SER A 102 16.03 -10.96 5.22
CA SER A 102 16.14 -9.73 4.44
C SER A 102 14.81 -9.38 3.77
N TRP A 103 14.50 -8.08 3.67
CA TRP A 103 13.34 -7.55 2.95
C TRP A 103 13.17 -8.05 1.50
N VAL A 104 14.23 -8.56 0.86
CA VAL A 104 14.18 -9.05 -0.52
C VAL A 104 13.28 -10.28 -0.70
N VAL A 105 12.93 -10.96 0.40
CA VAL A 105 11.99 -12.10 0.35
C VAL A 105 10.62 -11.69 -0.18
N HIS A 106 10.24 -10.41 0.01
CA HIS A 106 8.99 -9.80 -0.46
C HIS A 106 8.89 -9.59 -1.97
N PHE A 107 9.94 -9.87 -2.75
CA PHE A 107 9.86 -9.70 -4.20
C PHE A 107 8.85 -10.66 -4.83
N PRO A 108 8.21 -10.33 -5.95
CA PRO A 108 7.31 -11.27 -6.60
C PRO A 108 8.06 -12.56 -6.99
N ALA A 109 7.35 -13.69 -6.94
CA ALA A 109 7.84 -15.00 -7.39
C ALA A 109 7.93 -15.08 -8.92
N ARG A 110 8.70 -14.19 -9.55
CA ARG A 110 9.17 -14.35 -10.93
C ARG A 110 10.45 -15.18 -10.95
N PRO A 111 10.92 -15.72 -12.10
CA PRO A 111 12.19 -16.42 -12.18
C PRO A 111 13.33 -15.48 -11.73
N LEU A 112 13.80 -15.66 -10.48
CA LEU A 112 14.85 -14.83 -9.89
C LEU A 112 16.22 -15.43 -10.22
N LYS A 113 17.09 -14.63 -10.83
CA LYS A 113 18.48 -15.02 -11.07
C LYS A 113 19.34 -14.82 -9.82
N ALA A 114 18.96 -13.92 -8.92
CA ALA A 114 19.69 -13.64 -7.68
C ALA A 114 19.68 -14.82 -6.68
N SER A 115 20.86 -15.42 -6.46
CA SER A 115 21.08 -16.49 -5.47
C SER A 115 20.72 -16.06 -4.06
N TYR A 116 21.05 -14.82 -3.67
CA TYR A 116 20.77 -14.28 -2.33
C TYR A 116 19.28 -14.33 -1.95
N ILE A 117 18.39 -14.01 -2.89
CA ILE A 117 16.93 -14.02 -2.62
C ILE A 117 16.43 -15.45 -2.47
N ARG A 118 16.88 -16.36 -3.36
CA ARG A 118 16.53 -17.78 -3.28
C ARG A 118 17.00 -18.39 -1.96
N MET A 119 18.22 -18.08 -1.54
CA MET A 119 18.81 -18.49 -0.27
C MET A 119 17.97 -18.03 0.91
N LYS A 120 17.66 -16.72 1.03
CA LYS A 120 16.84 -16.21 2.15
C LYS A 120 15.46 -16.85 2.21
N ARG A 121 14.80 -17.04 1.06
CA ARG A 121 13.50 -17.75 1.01
C ARG A 121 13.59 -19.22 1.42
N ALA A 122 14.63 -19.93 0.97
CA ALA A 122 14.82 -21.34 1.31
C ALA A 122 15.08 -21.50 2.81
N CYS A 123 15.91 -20.64 3.38
CA CYS A 123 16.20 -20.59 4.81
C CYS A 123 14.95 -20.32 5.66
N GLU A 124 14.17 -19.30 5.32
CA GLU A 124 12.93 -18.99 6.04
C GLU A 124 11.93 -20.14 5.97
N ARG A 125 11.76 -20.75 4.78
CA ARG A 125 10.88 -21.91 4.61
C ARG A 125 11.32 -23.07 5.50
N ARG A 126 12.61 -23.43 5.48
CA ARG A 126 13.16 -24.54 6.27
C ARG A 126 12.99 -24.33 7.78
N LEU A 127 13.18 -23.10 8.26
CA LEU A 127 12.96 -22.74 9.66
C LEU A 127 11.48 -22.79 10.03
N MET A 128 10.59 -22.26 9.18
CA MET A 128 9.15 -22.32 9.41
C MET A 128 8.63 -23.76 9.46
N GLU A 129 9.24 -24.67 8.70
CA GLU A 129 8.93 -26.11 8.70
C GLU A 129 9.62 -26.88 9.85
N SER A 130 10.54 -26.25 10.60
CA SER A 130 11.37 -26.93 11.62
C SER A 130 10.61 -27.32 12.90
N GLY A 131 9.47 -26.66 13.15
CA GLY A 131 8.66 -26.83 14.37
C GLY A 131 9.24 -26.14 15.62
N ILE A 132 10.25 -25.28 15.50
CA ILE A 132 10.78 -24.51 16.64
C ILE A 132 9.71 -23.53 17.14
N SER A 133 9.22 -23.73 18.36
CA SER A 133 8.13 -22.93 18.94
C SER A 133 8.52 -21.46 19.16
N GLY A 134 9.73 -21.19 19.66
CA GLY A 134 10.25 -19.84 19.85
C GLY A 134 10.96 -19.24 18.63
N LEU A 135 10.62 -19.67 17.41
CA LEU A 135 11.21 -19.13 16.19
C LEU A 135 10.73 -17.68 15.96
N ARG A 136 11.69 -16.77 15.74
CA ARG A 136 11.47 -15.40 15.30
C ARG A 136 12.29 -15.10 14.05
N ILE A 137 11.77 -14.27 13.16
CA ILE A 137 12.44 -13.85 11.93
C ILE A 137 12.43 -12.33 11.82
N LEU A 138 13.61 -11.74 11.74
CA LEU A 138 13.78 -10.31 11.49
C LEU A 138 14.27 -10.09 10.05
N ARG A 139 13.50 -9.34 9.27
CA ARG A 139 13.80 -8.98 7.87
C ARG A 139 14.15 -7.49 7.79
N PRO A 140 15.41 -7.09 8.08
CA PRO A 140 15.80 -5.71 7.95
C PRO A 140 15.74 -5.27 6.48
N SER A 141 15.38 -4.00 6.26
CA SER A 141 15.60 -3.34 4.97
C SER A 141 17.08 -2.97 4.78
N VAL A 142 17.38 -1.89 4.06
CA VAL A 142 18.77 -1.45 3.84
C VAL A 142 19.29 -0.80 5.12
N VAL A 143 20.20 -1.48 5.82
CA VAL A 143 20.76 -1.01 7.09
C VAL A 143 21.93 -0.04 6.84
N LEU A 144 21.86 1.11 7.49
CA LEU A 144 22.89 2.15 7.51
C LEU A 144 23.52 2.22 8.90
N GLY A 145 24.82 2.44 8.93
CA GLY A 145 25.61 2.52 10.15
C GLY A 145 27.09 2.59 9.81
N ASP A 146 27.91 3.04 10.75
CA ASP A 146 29.33 3.17 10.51
C ASP A 146 29.98 1.83 10.14
N GLY A 147 30.86 1.87 9.14
CA GLY A 147 31.49 0.66 8.64
C GLY A 147 30.55 -0.37 7.99
N LEU A 148 29.24 -0.15 7.88
CA LEU A 148 28.35 -1.06 7.14
C LEU A 148 28.52 -0.93 5.62
N THR A 149 28.25 -2.02 4.90
CA THR A 149 28.49 -2.12 3.44
C THR A 149 27.74 -1.03 2.66
N TRP A 150 26.47 -0.78 3.01
CA TRP A 150 25.65 0.24 2.34
C TRP A 150 26.12 1.65 2.62
N THR A 151 26.48 1.98 3.87
CA THR A 151 27.07 3.28 4.19
C THR A 151 28.38 3.53 3.44
N ARG A 152 29.25 2.51 3.33
CA ARG A 152 30.47 2.60 2.50
C ARG A 152 30.14 2.81 1.02
N LEU A 153 29.13 2.12 0.49
CA LEU A 153 28.70 2.28 -0.89
C LEU A 153 28.13 3.69 -1.13
N LEU A 154 27.28 4.19 -0.25
CA LEU A 154 26.73 5.55 -0.34
C LEU A 154 27.83 6.61 -0.32
N ARG A 155 28.86 6.47 0.54
CA ARG A 155 30.04 7.34 0.53
C ARG A 155 30.78 7.31 -0.83
N LYS A 156 30.93 6.13 -1.43
CA LYS A 156 31.53 5.99 -2.78
C LYS A 156 30.65 6.57 -3.89
N LEU A 157 29.33 6.52 -3.73
CA LEU A 157 28.36 7.07 -4.68
C LEU A 157 28.15 8.59 -4.51
N SER A 158 28.52 9.14 -3.35
CA SER A 158 28.35 10.55 -3.01
C SER A 158 28.90 11.52 -4.07
N PRO A 159 30.11 11.33 -4.63
CA PRO A 159 30.66 12.21 -5.65
C PRO A 159 29.91 12.17 -6.98
N ILE A 160 29.07 11.15 -7.23
CA ILE A 160 28.29 11.01 -8.47
C ILE A 160 26.78 11.06 -8.20
N HIS A 161 26.35 11.51 -7.02
CA HIS A 161 24.95 11.51 -6.64
C HIS A 161 24.01 12.21 -7.65
N PRO A 162 24.39 13.30 -8.36
CA PRO A 162 23.51 13.94 -9.34
C PRO A 162 23.20 13.06 -10.54
N LEU A 163 24.02 12.04 -10.79
CA LEU A 163 23.82 11.05 -11.86
C LEU A 163 22.93 9.87 -11.41
N ILE A 164 22.75 9.67 -10.10
CA ILE A 164 21.89 8.59 -9.57
C ILE A 164 20.43 8.90 -9.93
N PRO A 165 19.69 8.02 -10.60
CA PRO A 165 18.30 8.30 -10.97
C PRO A 165 17.43 8.58 -9.73
N GLY A 166 16.64 9.65 -9.76
CA GLY A 166 15.84 10.09 -8.60
C GLY A 166 14.72 9.11 -8.21
N ASN A 167 14.34 8.18 -9.10
CA ASN A 167 13.35 7.15 -8.81
C ASN A 167 13.91 5.97 -7.99
N PHE A 168 15.23 5.82 -7.90
CA PHE A 168 15.86 4.79 -7.05
C PHE A 168 15.71 5.20 -5.59
N SER A 169 14.91 4.45 -4.86
CA SER A 169 14.52 4.76 -3.49
C SER A 169 14.26 3.49 -2.69
N ARG A 170 14.55 3.55 -1.38
CA ARG A 170 14.34 2.42 -0.48
C ARG A 170 14.12 2.92 0.94
N SER A 171 13.57 2.03 1.76
CA SER A 171 13.43 2.19 3.21
C SER A 171 14.81 1.94 3.83
N PHE A 172 15.44 2.98 4.37
CA PHE A 172 16.75 2.88 5.02
C PHE A 172 16.55 2.82 6.53
N VAL A 173 17.13 1.80 7.18
CA VAL A 173 17.05 1.57 8.62
C VAL A 173 18.39 1.95 9.23
N GLU A 174 18.42 2.85 10.22
CA GLU A 174 19.66 3.12 10.95
C GLU A 174 19.96 1.94 11.90
N ILE A 175 21.24 1.66 12.15
CA ILE A 175 21.65 0.46 12.91
C ILE A 175 21.09 0.49 14.32
N GLU A 176 20.98 1.65 14.93
CA GLU A 176 20.41 1.88 16.26
C GLU A 176 18.93 1.47 16.30
N ASP A 177 18.14 1.87 15.28
CA ASP A 177 16.73 1.47 15.16
C ASP A 177 16.57 -0.05 15.01
N LEU A 178 17.51 -0.68 14.29
CA LEU A 178 17.50 -2.13 14.12
C LEU A 178 17.83 -2.85 15.43
N LEU A 179 18.79 -2.34 16.21
CA LEU A 179 19.15 -2.88 17.53
C LEU A 179 17.96 -2.80 18.50
N GLY A 180 17.19 -1.71 18.49
CA GLY A 180 15.96 -1.61 19.28
C GLY A 180 14.93 -2.70 18.93
N THR A 181 14.82 -3.09 17.65
CA THR A 181 13.97 -4.22 17.25
C THR A 181 14.50 -5.58 17.73
N PHE A 182 15.83 -5.74 17.88
CA PHE A 182 16.40 -6.94 18.51
C PHE A 182 16.04 -7.01 19.99
N ASP A 183 16.17 -5.91 20.73
CA ASP A 183 15.79 -5.84 22.15
C ASP A 183 14.32 -6.21 22.32
N LEU A 184 13.43 -5.58 21.54
CA LEU A 184 12.00 -5.87 21.53
C LEU A 184 11.70 -7.37 21.33
N MET A 185 12.44 -8.05 20.44
CA MET A 185 12.29 -9.50 20.23
C MET A 185 12.90 -10.36 21.35
N ILE A 186 14.11 -10.02 21.83
CA ILE A 186 14.85 -10.85 22.79
C ILE A 186 14.26 -10.72 24.20
N ASP A 187 13.81 -9.52 24.56
CA ASP A 187 13.21 -9.22 25.86
C ASP A 187 11.72 -9.61 25.95
N GLY A 188 11.14 -10.14 24.85
CA GLY A 188 9.75 -10.59 24.82
C GLY A 188 8.73 -9.45 24.87
N MET A 189 9.09 -8.26 24.38
CA MET A 189 8.16 -7.12 24.30
C MET A 189 7.21 -7.20 23.08
N THR A 190 7.39 -8.20 22.23
CA THR A 190 6.49 -8.56 21.12
C THR A 190 6.38 -10.07 21.05
N ASP A 191 5.23 -10.55 20.58
CA ASP A 191 5.02 -11.95 20.20
C ASP A 191 5.06 -12.17 18.69
N ALA A 192 5.32 -11.12 17.90
CA ALA A 192 5.45 -11.22 16.45
C ALA A 192 6.52 -12.24 16.05
N GLN A 193 6.07 -13.29 15.37
CA GLN A 193 6.95 -14.31 14.80
C GLN A 193 7.86 -13.72 13.71
N VAL A 194 7.35 -12.75 12.93
CA VAL A 194 8.09 -12.15 11.82
C VAL A 194 7.92 -10.64 11.83
N ILE A 195 9.03 -9.89 11.81
CA ILE A 195 9.03 -8.44 11.63
C ILE A 195 9.86 -8.09 10.40
N THR A 196 9.30 -7.30 9.50
CA THR A 196 10.06 -6.63 8.44
C THR A 196 10.35 -5.20 8.85
N LYS A 197 11.56 -4.91 9.34
CA LYS A 197 11.92 -3.55 9.77
C LYS A 197 12.14 -2.65 8.55
N LEU A 198 11.23 -1.69 8.35
CA LEU A 198 11.24 -0.68 7.31
C LEU A 198 11.52 0.69 7.92
N GLY A 199 12.65 1.29 7.55
CA GLY A 199 12.96 2.65 7.98
C GLY A 199 12.38 3.72 7.04
N GLN A 200 12.88 4.95 7.14
CA GLN A 200 12.37 6.05 6.32
C GLN A 200 12.68 5.80 4.84
N ARG A 201 11.68 5.99 3.96
CA ARG A 201 11.93 5.89 2.53
C ARG A 201 12.65 7.14 2.07
N SER A 202 13.77 6.96 1.38
CA SER A 202 14.49 8.07 0.77
C SER A 202 15.02 7.66 -0.59
N SER A 203 15.31 8.64 -1.45
CA SER A 203 16.03 8.35 -2.68
C SER A 203 17.49 8.00 -2.37
N LEU A 204 18.05 7.08 -3.15
CA LEU A 204 19.46 6.74 -3.08
C LEU A 204 20.33 7.97 -3.35
N ARG A 205 19.88 8.85 -4.27
CA ARG A 205 20.48 10.16 -4.55
C ARG A 205 20.59 11.02 -3.29
N SER A 206 19.49 11.17 -2.54
CA SER A 206 19.46 11.98 -1.32
C SER A 206 20.38 11.42 -0.23
N LYS A 207 20.32 10.10 0.02
CA LYS A 207 21.21 9.46 1.00
C LYS A 207 22.70 9.53 0.60
N ALA A 208 23.02 9.42 -0.70
CA ALA A 208 24.39 9.60 -1.18
C ALA A 208 24.88 11.06 -1.02
N ARG A 209 24.02 12.05 -1.29
CA ARG A 209 24.33 13.48 -1.05
C ARG A 209 24.65 13.77 0.42
N GLY A 210 23.96 13.13 1.36
CA GLY A 210 24.20 13.29 2.80
C GLY A 210 25.62 12.92 3.28
N HIS A 211 26.42 12.23 2.45
CA HIS A 211 27.80 11.88 2.75
C HIS A 211 28.85 12.76 2.06
N GLN A 212 28.44 13.88 1.45
CA GLN A 212 29.29 14.72 0.63
C GLN A 212 30.09 15.74 1.46
N SER A 213 31.31 16.07 1.01
CA SER A 213 32.10 17.16 1.59
C SER A 213 31.83 18.50 0.89
N ARG A 214 31.92 19.61 1.63
CA ARG A 214 31.65 20.99 1.15
C ARG A 214 32.39 21.38 -0.14
N VAL A 215 33.58 20.81 -0.37
CA VAL A 215 34.42 21.08 -1.56
C VAL A 215 33.83 20.47 -2.83
N THR A 216 33.22 19.30 -2.74
CA THR A 216 32.62 18.63 -3.90
C THR A 216 31.27 19.23 -4.32
N GLU A 217 30.57 19.93 -3.42
CA GLU A 217 29.32 20.62 -3.74
C GLU A 217 29.58 21.80 -4.71
N LEU A 218 30.62 22.60 -4.43
CA LEU A 218 31.11 23.69 -5.31
C LEU A 218 31.48 23.22 -6.73
N VAL A 219 32.08 22.03 -6.86
CA VAL A 219 32.47 21.47 -8.16
C VAL A 219 31.23 21.06 -8.97
N TRP A 220 30.21 20.50 -8.32
CA TRP A 220 28.96 20.12 -8.98
C TRP A 220 28.05 21.30 -9.31
N ASP A 221 28.08 22.38 -8.53
CA ASP A 221 27.38 23.62 -8.87
C ASP A 221 27.97 24.28 -10.14
N ALA A 222 29.27 24.11 -10.37
CA ALA A 222 29.97 24.59 -11.57
C ALA A 222 29.84 23.64 -12.78
N LEU A 223 29.54 22.36 -12.58
CA LEU A 223 29.55 21.34 -13.63
C LEU A 223 28.48 21.53 -14.72
N PRO A 224 27.22 21.94 -14.43
CA PRO A 224 26.23 22.27 -15.45
C PRO A 224 26.72 23.37 -16.40
N LEU A 225 27.45 24.37 -15.87
CA LEU A 225 28.06 25.44 -16.66
C LEU A 225 29.14 24.88 -17.59
N LEU A 226 30.06 24.07 -17.07
CA LEU A 226 31.13 23.40 -17.85
C LEU A 226 30.61 22.42 -18.91
N LEU A 227 29.59 21.62 -18.58
CA LEU A 227 28.95 20.69 -19.51
C LEU A 227 28.15 21.44 -20.58
N SER A 228 27.39 22.48 -20.23
CA SER A 228 26.66 23.29 -21.20
C SER A 228 27.59 23.98 -22.22
N VAL A 229 28.75 24.46 -21.76
CA VAL A 229 29.78 25.07 -22.62
C VAL A 229 30.43 24.04 -23.53
N THR A 230 30.85 22.88 -23.01
CA THR A 230 31.52 21.83 -23.81
C THR A 230 30.56 21.14 -24.79
N THR A 231 29.34 20.82 -24.35
CA THR A 231 28.31 20.23 -25.22
C THR A 231 27.83 21.24 -26.26
N GLY A 232 27.64 22.50 -25.88
CA GLY A 232 27.32 23.60 -26.79
C GLY A 232 28.39 23.79 -27.87
N VAL A 233 29.68 23.74 -27.51
CA VAL A 233 30.80 23.84 -28.46
C VAL A 233 30.87 22.62 -29.39
N ALA A 234 30.79 21.39 -28.88
CA ALA A 234 30.82 20.18 -29.70
C ALA A 234 29.65 20.10 -30.68
N PHE A 235 28.46 20.52 -30.24
CA PHE A 235 27.24 20.54 -31.05
C PHE A 235 27.27 21.64 -32.10
N THR A 236 27.82 22.82 -31.76
CA THR A 236 28.08 23.92 -32.71
C THR A 236 29.09 23.50 -33.78
N VAL A 237 30.13 22.75 -33.43
CA VAL A 237 31.12 22.22 -34.39
C VAL A 237 30.51 21.15 -35.32
N LEU A 238 29.63 20.29 -34.82
CA LEU A 238 28.94 19.28 -35.63
C LEU A 238 27.92 19.89 -36.62
N ILE A 239 27.21 20.95 -36.19
CA ILE A 239 26.28 21.70 -37.05
C ILE A 239 27.05 22.53 -38.09
N LEU A 240 28.12 23.23 -37.70
CA LEU A 240 28.94 24.06 -38.60
C LEU A 240 29.69 23.24 -39.66
N ARG A 241 29.99 21.95 -39.40
CA ARG A 241 30.63 21.06 -40.39
C ARG A 241 29.66 20.31 -41.30
N GLY A 242 28.35 20.47 -41.14
CA GLY A 242 27.35 19.99 -42.10
C GLY A 242 27.15 18.46 -42.18
N TYR A 243 27.69 17.69 -41.24
CA TYR A 243 27.72 16.22 -41.36
C TYR A 243 26.46 15.49 -40.87
N VAL A 244 25.60 16.12 -40.05
CA VAL A 244 24.38 15.48 -39.51
C VAL A 244 23.30 16.53 -39.25
N SER A 245 22.06 16.30 -39.67
CA SER A 245 20.94 17.16 -39.30
C SER A 245 20.67 17.07 -37.79
N LEU A 246 20.30 18.19 -37.18
CA LEU A 246 19.98 18.30 -35.74
C LEU A 246 19.05 17.18 -35.23
N THR A 247 18.10 16.77 -36.07
CA THR A 247 17.13 15.71 -35.80
C THR A 247 17.77 14.32 -35.73
N LEU A 248 18.71 13.98 -36.62
CA LEU A 248 19.40 12.68 -36.60
C LEU A 248 20.30 12.52 -35.38
N ALA A 249 20.97 13.59 -34.95
CA ALA A 249 21.84 13.58 -33.77
C ALA A 249 21.03 13.35 -32.48
N LEU A 250 19.87 14.01 -32.36
CA LEU A 250 18.92 13.80 -31.26
C LEU A 250 18.36 12.37 -31.24
N LEU A 251 17.98 11.84 -32.41
CA LEU A 251 17.52 10.46 -32.55
C LEU A 251 18.60 9.43 -32.18
N ALA A 252 19.85 9.65 -32.61
CA ALA A 252 20.96 8.78 -32.25
C ALA A 252 21.26 8.80 -30.75
N ALA A 253 21.20 9.97 -30.10
CA ALA A 253 21.36 10.10 -28.65
C ALA A 253 20.24 9.41 -27.87
N LEU A 254 18.98 9.53 -28.32
CA LEU A 254 17.83 8.83 -27.74
C LEU A 254 17.94 7.31 -27.93
N CYS A 255 18.33 6.85 -29.12
CA CYS A 255 18.56 5.43 -29.42
C CYS A 255 19.73 4.87 -28.61
N PHE A 256 20.84 5.60 -28.47
CA PHE A 256 21.97 5.19 -27.65
C PHE A 256 21.61 5.14 -26.16
N GLY A 257 20.91 6.15 -25.64
CA GLY A 257 20.38 6.14 -24.28
C GLY A 257 19.43 4.95 -24.02
N PHE A 258 18.57 4.64 -24.99
CA PHE A 258 17.67 3.48 -24.94
C PHE A 258 18.44 2.13 -24.99
N LEU A 259 19.46 2.01 -25.85
CA LEU A 259 20.29 0.81 -25.97
C LEU A 259 21.13 0.58 -24.72
N VAL A 260 21.75 1.63 -24.16
CA VAL A 260 22.45 1.58 -22.87
C VAL A 260 21.49 1.15 -21.77
N TRP A 261 20.29 1.73 -21.71
CA TRP A 261 19.28 1.35 -20.72
C TRP A 261 18.81 -0.10 -20.86
N LYS A 262 18.69 -0.62 -22.08
CA LYS A 262 18.37 -2.03 -22.35
C LYS A 262 19.54 -2.96 -22.00
N ALA A 263 20.78 -2.51 -22.15
CA ALA A 263 21.97 -3.28 -21.84
C ALA A 263 22.28 -3.33 -20.33
N VAL A 264 21.95 -2.28 -19.57
CA VAL A 264 22.21 -2.18 -18.13
C VAL A 264 21.68 -3.39 -17.33
N PRO A 265 20.43 -3.86 -17.51
CA PRO A 265 19.94 -5.08 -16.84
C PRO A 265 20.67 -6.36 -17.24
N ILE A 266 21.17 -6.44 -18.48
CA ILE A 266 21.90 -7.59 -19.02
C ILE A 266 23.31 -7.63 -18.44
N ILE A 267 23.98 -6.47 -18.39
CA ILE A 267 25.33 -6.29 -17.83
C ILE A 267 25.32 -6.50 -16.31
N LEU A 268 24.27 -6.04 -15.62
CA LEU A 268 24.13 -6.18 -14.16
C LEU A 268 23.70 -7.59 -13.71
N GLY A 269 23.29 -8.50 -14.61
CA GLY A 269 23.03 -9.90 -14.25
C GLY A 269 22.12 -10.08 -13.02
N SER A 270 22.54 -10.91 -12.04
CA SER A 270 21.82 -11.15 -10.78
C SER A 270 21.74 -9.93 -9.85
N VAL A 271 22.64 -8.96 -10.01
CA VAL A 271 22.63 -7.68 -9.30
C VAL A 271 21.41 -6.85 -9.73
N SER A 272 20.96 -7.01 -10.98
CA SER A 272 19.74 -6.37 -11.50
C SER A 272 18.49 -6.70 -10.66
N ASP A 273 18.32 -7.94 -10.21
CA ASP A 273 17.15 -8.34 -9.41
C ASP A 273 17.14 -7.67 -8.03
N TYR A 274 18.31 -7.53 -7.40
CA TYR A 274 18.43 -6.83 -6.12
C TYR A 274 18.14 -5.32 -6.28
N PHE A 275 18.73 -4.68 -7.30
CA PHE A 275 18.52 -3.25 -7.56
C PHE A 275 17.13 -2.94 -8.13
N ALA A 276 16.45 -3.90 -8.77
CA ALA A 276 15.04 -3.74 -9.15
C ALA A 276 14.18 -3.38 -7.93
N GLY A 277 14.53 -3.92 -6.74
CA GLY A 277 13.89 -3.56 -5.48
C GLY A 277 14.02 -2.08 -5.07
N PHE A 278 14.99 -1.33 -5.60
CA PHE A 278 15.11 0.13 -5.37
C PHE A 278 14.19 0.93 -6.30
N VAL A 279 13.66 0.31 -7.35
CA VAL A 279 12.64 0.93 -8.21
C VAL A 279 11.24 0.57 -7.71
N VAL A 280 11.09 -0.61 -7.09
CA VAL A 280 9.84 -1.07 -6.48
C VAL A 280 9.44 -0.13 -5.32
N ARG A 281 8.24 0.44 -5.44
CA ARG A 281 7.66 1.37 -4.45
C ARG A 281 6.63 0.72 -3.53
N ARG A 282 6.20 -0.50 -3.85
CA ARG A 282 5.13 -1.19 -3.14
C ARG A 282 5.49 -2.65 -2.85
N PHE A 283 5.08 -3.13 -1.69
CA PHE A 283 5.01 -4.54 -1.36
C PHE A 283 3.60 -5.06 -1.60
N GLU A 284 3.47 -6.32 -1.99
CA GLU A 284 2.18 -6.95 -2.31
C GLU A 284 2.08 -8.29 -1.56
N PRO A 285 1.82 -8.27 -0.25
CA PRO A 285 1.72 -9.50 0.53
C PRO A 285 0.60 -10.40 -0.01
N GLU A 286 0.85 -11.70 -0.03
CA GLU A 286 -0.09 -12.72 -0.52
C GLU A 286 -0.78 -13.49 0.61
N ASP A 287 -0.23 -13.37 1.82
CA ASP A 287 -0.71 -14.05 3.03
C ASP A 287 -0.64 -13.11 4.25
N GLU A 288 -1.31 -13.53 5.31
CA GLU A 288 -1.51 -12.71 6.50
C GLU A 288 -0.18 -12.47 7.23
N ARG A 289 0.67 -13.49 7.35
CA ARG A 289 1.98 -13.37 8.01
C ARG A 289 2.84 -12.31 7.34
N GLU A 290 2.89 -12.29 6.00
CA GLU A 290 3.62 -11.26 5.25
C GLU A 290 3.04 -9.87 5.47
N LEU A 291 1.71 -9.75 5.51
CA LEU A 291 1.02 -8.49 5.77
C LEU A 291 1.31 -7.95 7.17
N LEU A 292 1.19 -8.79 8.20
CA LEU A 292 1.50 -8.45 9.60
C LEU A 292 2.96 -8.04 9.74
N ALA A 293 3.89 -8.81 9.16
CA ALA A 293 5.32 -8.51 9.20
C ALA A 293 5.67 -7.15 8.59
N LEU A 294 4.97 -6.75 7.52
CA LEU A 294 5.15 -5.44 6.88
C LEU A 294 4.46 -4.32 7.65
N CYS A 295 3.34 -4.61 8.30
CA CYS A 295 2.50 -3.63 8.99
C CYS A 295 2.75 -3.51 10.50
N HIS A 296 3.74 -4.21 11.04
CA HIS A 296 4.11 -4.15 12.45
C HIS A 296 4.26 -2.70 12.98
N ALA A 297 4.03 -2.51 14.28
CA ALA A 297 4.05 -1.21 14.96
C ALA A 297 5.34 -0.42 14.70
N GLU A 298 6.47 -1.13 14.70
CA GLU A 298 7.84 -0.65 14.44
C GLU A 298 8.03 0.08 13.09
N ASN A 299 7.05 -0.02 12.18
CA ASN A 299 7.06 0.58 10.85
C ASN A 299 6.09 1.77 10.78
N HIS A 300 6.47 2.93 11.30
CA HIS A 300 5.60 4.12 11.30
C HIS A 300 5.39 4.74 9.91
N ASN A 301 6.28 4.44 8.96
CA ASN A 301 6.36 5.11 7.66
C ASN A 301 5.86 4.22 6.50
N ILE A 302 4.67 3.63 6.70
CA ILE A 302 3.99 2.81 5.72
C ILE A 302 2.66 3.42 5.31
N GLU A 303 2.23 3.14 4.09
CA GLU A 303 0.90 3.48 3.59
C GLU A 303 0.23 2.22 3.07
N ILE A 304 -0.91 1.86 3.66
CA ILE A 304 -1.66 0.67 3.29
C ILE A 304 -2.68 1.04 2.23
N ARG A 305 -2.76 0.22 1.18
CA ARG A 305 -3.65 0.47 0.05
C ARG A 305 -4.35 -0.79 -0.39
N GLY A 306 -5.64 -0.67 -0.71
CA GLY A 306 -6.40 -1.67 -1.43
C GLY A 306 -6.00 -1.76 -2.90
N TYR A 307 -6.88 -1.34 -3.80
CA TYR A 307 -6.68 -1.38 -5.26
C TYR A 307 -6.11 -0.07 -5.87
N ASP A 308 -5.37 0.75 -5.10
CA ASP A 308 -4.66 1.96 -5.60
C ASP A 308 -5.54 3.02 -6.32
N ASN A 309 -6.88 2.88 -6.27
CA ASN A 309 -7.87 3.72 -6.96
C ASN A 309 -7.73 5.21 -6.69
N ALA A 310 -7.48 5.57 -5.44
CA ALA A 310 -7.35 6.96 -5.04
C ALA A 310 -6.20 7.66 -5.77
N ARG A 311 -5.14 6.93 -6.12
CA ARG A 311 -4.04 7.43 -6.95
C ARG A 311 -4.39 7.44 -8.43
N ILE A 312 -4.94 6.34 -8.92
CA ILE A 312 -5.15 6.14 -10.36
C ILE A 312 -6.25 7.08 -10.89
N TYR A 313 -7.28 7.38 -10.09
CA TYR A 313 -8.48 8.12 -10.54
C TYR A 313 -8.77 9.40 -9.80
N PHE A 314 -8.39 9.47 -8.52
CA PHE A 314 -8.67 10.62 -7.67
C PHE A 314 -7.44 11.50 -7.43
N GLY A 315 -6.36 11.22 -8.17
CA GLY A 315 -5.16 12.06 -8.21
C GLY A 315 -4.38 12.14 -6.91
N ARG A 316 -4.59 11.23 -5.93
CA ARG A 316 -3.80 11.21 -4.70
C ARG A 316 -2.36 10.74 -4.98
N PRO A 317 -1.33 11.60 -4.85
CA PRO A 317 0.05 11.17 -5.03
C PRO A 317 0.49 10.26 -3.88
N ASN A 318 1.50 9.41 -4.11
CA ASN A 318 2.21 8.78 -3.00
C ASN A 318 3.08 9.85 -2.34
N PRO A 319 3.09 9.96 -1.00
CA PRO A 319 4.18 10.63 -0.32
C PRO A 319 5.49 9.97 -0.79
N PRO A 320 6.46 10.73 -1.30
CA PRO A 320 7.74 10.16 -1.78
C PRO A 320 8.50 9.45 -0.66
N GLU A 321 8.16 9.76 0.59
CA GLU A 321 8.80 9.29 1.80
C GLU A 321 8.13 8.07 2.42
N CYS A 322 6.95 7.61 1.97
CA CYS A 322 6.29 6.44 2.55
C CYS A 322 6.53 5.15 1.75
N THR A 323 6.56 4.02 2.45
CA THR A 323 6.58 2.69 1.80
C THR A 323 5.17 2.17 1.62
N THR A 324 4.76 1.82 0.40
CA THR A 324 3.39 1.33 0.17
C THR A 324 3.29 -0.18 0.43
N VAL A 325 2.25 -0.61 1.14
CA VAL A 325 1.81 -2.02 1.25
C VAL A 325 0.47 -2.13 0.53
N CYS A 326 0.44 -2.90 -0.55
CA CYS A 326 -0.67 -2.98 -1.50
C CYS A 326 -1.37 -4.33 -1.36
N LEU A 327 -2.63 -4.33 -0.96
CA LEU A 327 -3.41 -5.53 -0.64
C LEU A 327 -3.95 -6.23 -1.88
N THR A 328 -3.65 -5.78 -3.09
CA THR A 328 -4.18 -6.38 -4.34
C THR A 328 -3.93 -7.88 -4.47
N ARG A 329 -2.90 -8.43 -3.81
CA ARG A 329 -2.62 -9.88 -3.79
C ARG A 329 -3.08 -10.59 -2.51
N PHE A 330 -3.62 -9.84 -1.55
CA PHE A 330 -4.26 -10.31 -0.32
C PHE A 330 -5.78 -10.22 -0.49
N ASN A 331 -6.31 -10.99 -1.44
CA ASN A 331 -7.63 -10.81 -2.03
C ASN A 331 -8.48 -12.09 -2.10
N ARG A 332 -8.20 -13.09 -1.26
CA ARG A 332 -8.93 -14.36 -1.27
C ARG A 332 -10.37 -14.21 -0.78
N VAL A 333 -11.26 -15.00 -1.38
CA VAL A 333 -12.56 -15.32 -0.79
C VAL A 333 -12.31 -16.39 0.28
N MET A 334 -12.57 -16.04 1.54
CA MET A 334 -12.31 -16.91 2.68
C MET A 334 -13.44 -17.92 2.88
N ARG A 335 -14.69 -17.45 2.74
CA ARG A 335 -15.90 -18.26 2.93
C ARG A 335 -17.06 -17.68 2.13
N LEU A 336 -17.88 -18.54 1.53
CA LEU A 336 -19.20 -18.19 0.99
C LEU A 336 -20.23 -19.15 1.58
N ASP A 337 -21.19 -18.62 2.32
CA ASP A 337 -22.29 -19.36 2.92
C ASP A 337 -23.61 -18.91 2.28
N SER A 338 -24.06 -19.68 1.29
CA SER A 338 -25.31 -19.40 0.57
C SER A 338 -26.55 -19.59 1.44
N GLN A 339 -26.49 -20.38 2.52
CA GLN A 339 -27.64 -20.62 3.41
C GLN A 339 -27.84 -19.46 4.38
N GLN A 340 -26.75 -19.01 5.01
CA GLN A 340 -26.76 -17.85 5.90
C GLN A 340 -26.70 -16.53 5.14
N LYS A 341 -26.51 -16.58 3.81
CA LYS A 341 -26.32 -15.43 2.93
C LYS A 341 -25.19 -14.53 3.43
N ARG A 342 -24.00 -15.11 3.61
CA ARG A 342 -22.80 -14.41 4.05
C ARG A 342 -21.60 -14.71 3.15
N VAL A 343 -20.72 -13.74 2.98
CA VAL A 343 -19.44 -13.90 2.30
C VAL A 343 -18.32 -13.23 3.09
N GLU A 344 -17.24 -13.96 3.38
CA GLU A 344 -16.04 -13.42 4.01
C GLU A 344 -14.93 -13.25 2.97
N LEU A 345 -14.36 -12.06 2.93
CA LEU A 345 -13.40 -11.63 1.93
C LEU A 345 -12.19 -10.99 2.59
N GLN A 346 -10.98 -11.28 2.09
CA GLN A 346 -9.80 -10.52 2.48
C GLN A 346 -9.91 -9.06 2.02
N ALA A 347 -9.30 -8.15 2.77
CA ALA A 347 -9.42 -6.71 2.60
C ALA A 347 -8.98 -6.19 1.22
N GLY A 348 -8.13 -6.93 0.52
CA GLY A 348 -7.69 -6.62 -0.84
C GLY A 348 -8.64 -7.08 -1.95
N ALA A 349 -9.58 -7.97 -1.65
CA ALA A 349 -10.60 -8.43 -2.60
C ALA A 349 -11.44 -7.26 -3.07
N HIS A 350 -11.78 -7.22 -4.36
CA HIS A 350 -12.63 -6.17 -4.91
C HIS A 350 -13.97 -6.73 -5.39
N PHE A 351 -15.02 -5.92 -5.32
CA PHE A 351 -16.37 -6.36 -5.67
C PHE A 351 -16.48 -6.87 -7.11
N GLY A 352 -15.65 -6.36 -8.02
CA GLY A 352 -15.58 -6.84 -9.40
C GLY A 352 -15.09 -8.29 -9.56
N ASP A 353 -14.27 -8.79 -8.63
CA ASP A 353 -13.78 -10.19 -8.63
C ASP A 353 -14.80 -11.11 -7.96
N VAL A 354 -15.48 -10.61 -6.93
CA VAL A 354 -16.43 -11.37 -6.12
C VAL A 354 -17.77 -11.53 -6.84
N LEU A 355 -18.15 -10.55 -7.64
CA LEU A 355 -19.42 -10.55 -8.34
C LEU A 355 -19.66 -11.80 -9.22
N PRO A 356 -18.73 -12.23 -10.10
CA PRO A 356 -18.92 -13.46 -10.87
C PRO A 356 -19.14 -14.72 -9.99
N LEU A 357 -18.50 -14.78 -8.82
CA LEU A 357 -18.68 -15.87 -7.86
C LEU A 357 -20.08 -15.86 -7.23
N LEU A 358 -20.57 -14.68 -6.84
CA LEU A 358 -21.93 -14.58 -6.31
C LEU A 358 -22.98 -14.89 -7.39
N GLU A 359 -22.74 -14.42 -8.63
CA GLU A 359 -23.63 -14.68 -9.76
C GLU A 359 -23.78 -16.16 -10.10
N SER A 360 -22.72 -16.97 -9.97
CA SER A 360 -22.82 -18.42 -10.20
C SER A 360 -23.74 -19.12 -9.20
N GLU A 361 -23.91 -18.54 -8.01
CA GLU A 361 -24.77 -19.05 -6.93
C GLU A 361 -26.15 -18.37 -6.87
N GLN A 362 -26.48 -17.52 -7.85
CA GLN A 362 -27.71 -16.68 -7.83
C GLN A 362 -27.80 -15.77 -6.60
N LEU A 363 -26.66 -15.28 -6.10
CA LEU A 363 -26.55 -14.37 -4.96
C LEU A 363 -25.96 -13.02 -5.42
N TRP A 364 -26.16 -11.96 -4.63
CA TRP A 364 -25.60 -10.61 -4.85
C TRP A 364 -25.38 -9.82 -3.55
N LEU A 365 -24.74 -8.66 -3.64
CA LEU A 365 -24.80 -7.63 -2.60
C LEU A 365 -26.04 -6.75 -2.85
N ALA A 366 -26.72 -6.33 -1.77
CA ALA A 366 -27.87 -5.42 -1.86
C ALA A 366 -27.49 -4.04 -2.40
N ASN A 367 -26.21 -3.66 -2.34
CA ASN A 367 -25.71 -2.42 -2.90
C ASN A 367 -24.34 -2.63 -3.57
N TYR A 368 -24.11 -1.92 -4.68
CA TYR A 368 -22.83 -1.88 -5.37
C TYR A 368 -22.47 -0.42 -5.67
N PRO A 369 -21.19 -0.05 -5.53
CA PRO A 369 -20.72 1.25 -6.01
C PRO A 369 -20.73 1.27 -7.55
N ASN A 370 -20.83 2.46 -8.17
CA ASN A 370 -20.76 2.60 -9.64
C ASN A 370 -19.48 2.03 -10.27
N TYR A 371 -18.41 1.89 -9.48
CA TYR A 371 -17.14 1.31 -9.88
C TYR A 371 -16.80 0.10 -9.01
N HIS A 372 -16.68 -1.08 -9.62
CA HIS A 372 -16.60 -2.35 -8.87
C HIS A 372 -15.19 -2.74 -8.42
N PHE A 373 -14.12 -2.12 -8.92
CA PHE A 373 -12.75 -2.46 -8.48
C PHE A 373 -12.36 -1.71 -7.20
N ILE A 374 -13.29 -1.57 -6.25
CA ILE A 374 -13.03 -1.02 -4.93
C ILE A 374 -12.81 -2.20 -3.99
N SER A 375 -11.76 -2.14 -3.17
CA SER A 375 -11.43 -3.23 -2.26
C SER A 375 -12.35 -3.24 -1.04
N VAL A 376 -12.59 -4.41 -0.47
CA VAL A 376 -13.42 -4.60 0.73
C VAL A 376 -12.88 -3.77 1.90
N GLY A 377 -11.56 -3.77 2.13
CA GLY A 377 -10.94 -2.95 3.17
C GLY A 377 -11.17 -1.44 3.00
N ALA A 378 -11.33 -0.97 1.76
CA ALA A 378 -11.64 0.44 1.51
C ALA A 378 -13.08 0.80 1.93
N CYS A 379 -13.99 -0.17 2.00
CA CYS A 379 -15.38 0.04 2.42
C CYS A 379 -15.52 0.13 3.94
N VAL A 380 -14.59 -0.46 4.68
CA VAL A 380 -14.46 -0.23 6.13
C VAL A 380 -13.79 1.13 6.37
N ALA A 381 -12.78 1.46 5.55
CA ALA A 381 -11.94 2.64 5.77
C ALA A 381 -12.52 3.97 5.28
N THR A 382 -13.40 3.95 4.30
CA THR A 382 -13.92 5.15 3.63
C THR A 382 -15.37 4.97 3.23
N PRO A 383 -16.18 6.04 3.13
CA PRO A 383 -17.63 5.99 2.90
C PRO A 383 -18.00 5.60 1.45
N VAL A 384 -17.56 4.41 1.03
CA VAL A 384 -17.91 3.80 -0.24
C VAL A 384 -19.40 3.50 -0.24
N HIS A 385 -20.10 4.03 -1.23
CA HIS A 385 -21.56 3.93 -1.31
C HIS A 385 -22.04 3.73 -2.74
N GLY A 386 -23.30 3.32 -2.83
CA GLY A 386 -24.06 3.18 -4.06
C GLY A 386 -25.31 4.05 -4.03
N SER A 387 -26.36 3.63 -4.73
CA SER A 387 -27.64 4.35 -4.81
C SER A 387 -28.76 3.72 -3.99
N ASN A 388 -28.47 2.67 -3.21
CA ASN A 388 -29.47 2.01 -2.37
C ASN A 388 -29.89 2.94 -1.23
N LEU A 389 -31.20 3.10 -1.00
CA LEU A 389 -31.75 3.96 0.06
C LEU A 389 -31.81 3.27 1.42
N GLN A 390 -31.86 1.93 1.45
CA GLN A 390 -31.89 1.14 2.69
C GLN A 390 -30.47 0.83 3.20
N TYR A 391 -29.54 0.54 2.29
CA TYR A 391 -28.13 0.23 2.60
C TYR A 391 -27.21 1.16 1.80
N PRO A 392 -27.21 2.47 2.08
CA PRO A 392 -26.51 3.46 1.27
C PRO A 392 -25.01 3.18 1.15
N PHE A 393 -24.34 2.82 2.23
CA PHE A 393 -22.93 2.51 2.27
C PHE A 393 -22.68 1.00 2.16
N LEU A 394 -21.52 0.63 1.64
CA LEU A 394 -21.12 -0.78 1.56
C LEU A 394 -20.82 -1.34 2.96
N VAL A 395 -20.46 -0.47 3.92
CA VAL A 395 -20.29 -0.88 5.32
C VAL A 395 -21.61 -1.34 5.96
N ASP A 396 -22.76 -0.88 5.45
CA ASP A 396 -24.06 -1.30 5.94
C ASP A 396 -24.33 -2.78 5.68
N LEU A 397 -23.55 -3.42 4.81
CA LEU A 397 -23.60 -4.85 4.56
C LEU A 397 -22.62 -5.64 5.45
N VAL A 398 -21.68 -4.97 6.11
CA VAL A 398 -20.62 -5.64 6.89
C VAL A 398 -21.18 -6.16 8.21
N GLN A 399 -20.95 -7.44 8.48
CA GLN A 399 -21.41 -8.17 9.67
C GLN A 399 -20.30 -8.33 10.71
N SER A 400 -19.05 -8.42 10.27
CA SER A 400 -17.88 -8.43 11.16
C SER A 400 -16.63 -8.01 10.41
N VAL A 401 -15.65 -7.48 11.13
CA VAL A 401 -14.33 -7.11 10.58
C VAL A 401 -13.25 -7.81 11.39
N ARG A 402 -12.30 -8.43 10.70
CA ARG A 402 -11.02 -8.86 11.28
C ARG A 402 -9.95 -7.83 10.93
N TYR A 403 -9.24 -7.31 11.93
CA TYR A 403 -8.17 -6.34 11.75
C TYR A 403 -6.95 -6.68 12.61
N TYR A 404 -5.79 -6.21 12.19
CA TYR A 404 -4.57 -6.22 13.00
C TYR A 404 -4.49 -4.91 13.77
N ASP A 405 -4.53 -5.02 15.10
CA ASP A 405 -4.22 -3.96 16.04
C ASP A 405 -2.70 -3.85 16.15
N ARG A 406 -2.14 -2.82 15.51
CA ARG A 406 -0.70 -2.57 15.50
C ARG A 406 -0.19 -2.15 16.87
N GLY A 407 -1.01 -1.48 17.68
CA GLY A 407 -0.60 -0.96 18.98
C GLY A 407 -0.36 -2.07 19.99
N ASN A 408 -1.21 -3.10 19.96
CA ASN A 408 -1.15 -4.24 20.85
C ASN A 408 -0.55 -5.51 20.19
N ASP A 409 -0.12 -5.42 18.94
CA ASP A 409 0.45 -6.52 18.15
C ASP A 409 -0.44 -7.78 18.12
N GLN A 410 -1.75 -7.60 17.91
CA GLN A 410 -2.73 -8.68 17.95
C GLN A 410 -3.75 -8.60 16.80
N VAL A 411 -4.30 -9.76 16.42
CA VAL A 411 -5.42 -9.82 15.47
C VAL A 411 -6.72 -9.87 16.25
N VAL A 412 -7.61 -8.93 15.96
CA VAL A 412 -8.92 -8.77 16.61
C VAL A 412 -10.01 -9.00 15.58
N GLN A 413 -11.11 -9.62 16.00
CA GLN A 413 -12.35 -9.69 15.23
C GLN A 413 -13.45 -9.01 16.03
N VAL A 414 -14.18 -8.12 15.39
CA VAL A 414 -15.32 -7.39 15.98
C VAL A 414 -16.56 -7.65 15.15
N ALA A 415 -17.65 -8.04 15.80
CA ALA A 415 -18.97 -8.15 15.19
C ALA A 415 -19.68 -6.79 15.16
N ARG A 416 -20.65 -6.64 14.25
CA ARG A 416 -21.40 -5.39 14.02
C ARG A 416 -22.12 -4.85 15.26
N ASP A 417 -22.58 -5.74 16.13
CA ASP A 417 -23.31 -5.42 17.36
C ASP A 417 -22.41 -5.00 18.53
N GLU A 418 -21.09 -4.96 18.33
CA GLU A 418 -20.12 -4.51 19.33
C GLU A 418 -19.77 -3.02 19.14
N ASP A 419 -19.60 -2.27 20.25
CA ASP A 419 -19.23 -0.85 20.22
C ASP A 419 -17.91 -0.59 19.47
N ASP A 420 -16.97 -1.53 19.54
CA ASP A 420 -15.67 -1.42 18.85
C ASP A 420 -15.80 -1.43 17.33
N PHE A 421 -16.86 -2.03 16.78
CA PHE A 421 -17.14 -1.98 15.35
C PHE A 421 -17.39 -0.54 14.89
N GLN A 422 -18.25 0.19 15.60
CA GLN A 422 -18.59 1.58 15.26
C GLN A 422 -17.34 2.48 15.32
N ASN A 423 -16.48 2.26 16.32
CA ASN A 423 -15.22 2.98 16.47
C ASN A 423 -14.20 2.70 15.35
N LEU A 424 -14.34 1.58 14.64
CA LEU A 424 -13.49 1.20 13.51
C LEU A 424 -13.94 1.84 12.20
N ILE A 425 -15.26 1.98 11.97
CA ILE A 425 -15.81 2.43 10.70
C ILE A 425 -15.44 3.89 10.40
N PHE A 426 -14.88 4.14 9.20
CA PHE A 426 -14.51 5.48 8.69
C PHE A 426 -13.60 6.31 9.60
N ASN A 427 -12.94 5.69 10.58
CA ASN A 427 -12.07 6.36 11.51
C ASN A 427 -10.61 6.45 10.99
N LEU A 428 -10.31 7.52 10.25
CA LEU A 428 -8.96 7.75 9.70
C LEU A 428 -7.85 7.77 10.75
N GLY A 429 -8.13 8.20 11.98
CA GLY A 429 -7.17 8.19 13.08
C GLY A 429 -6.75 6.76 13.42
N ARG A 430 -7.75 5.89 13.62
CA ARG A 430 -7.52 4.46 13.90
C ARG A 430 -6.89 3.70 12.74
N PHE A 431 -7.10 4.05 11.47
CA PHE A 431 -6.45 3.33 10.35
C PHE A 431 -4.93 3.52 10.27
N SER A 432 -4.34 4.42 11.05
CA SER A 432 -2.89 4.45 11.26
C SER A 432 -2.42 3.36 12.23
N GLU A 433 -3.29 2.88 13.10
CA GLU A 433 -3.04 1.88 14.15
C GLU A 433 -3.71 0.52 13.86
N CYS A 434 -4.63 0.47 12.89
CA CYS A 434 -5.39 -0.72 12.54
C CYS A 434 -5.26 -1.07 11.05
N VAL A 435 -5.07 -2.36 10.75
CA VAL A 435 -5.04 -2.86 9.37
C VAL A 435 -6.16 -3.86 9.15
N VAL A 436 -7.13 -3.50 8.32
CA VAL A 436 -8.22 -4.43 7.96
C VAL A 436 -7.64 -5.65 7.24
N LEU A 437 -7.95 -6.84 7.74
CA LEU A 437 -7.49 -8.13 7.18
C LEU A 437 -8.61 -8.80 6.38
N SER A 438 -9.82 -8.89 6.95
CA SER A 438 -11.00 -9.38 6.24
C SER A 438 -12.27 -8.71 6.75
N ALA A 439 -13.33 -8.82 5.96
CA ALA A 439 -14.67 -8.46 6.40
C ALA A 439 -15.66 -9.53 5.91
N GLU A 440 -16.66 -9.81 6.75
CA GLU A 440 -17.82 -10.60 6.39
C GLU A 440 -18.95 -9.67 5.98
N LEU A 441 -19.58 -9.92 4.83
CA LEU A 441 -20.68 -9.14 4.30
C LEU A 441 -21.94 -10.00 4.16
N SER A 442 -23.09 -9.40 4.41
CA SER A 442 -24.40 -9.95 4.05
C SER A 442 -24.61 -9.88 2.54
N ILE A 443 -25.10 -10.96 1.97
CA ILE A 443 -25.53 -11.07 0.57
C ILE A 443 -27.05 -11.31 0.51
N CYS A 444 -27.65 -11.17 -0.65
CA CYS A 444 -29.06 -11.39 -0.91
C CYS A 444 -29.24 -12.30 -2.12
N ASP A 445 -30.47 -12.73 -2.37
CA ASP A 445 -30.79 -13.41 -3.62
C ASP A 445 -30.59 -12.44 -4.79
N ARG A 446 -30.29 -12.99 -5.96
CA ARG A 446 -30.14 -12.21 -7.18
C ARG A 446 -31.46 -11.52 -7.54
N GLU A 447 -31.41 -10.19 -7.61
CA GLU A 447 -32.52 -9.36 -8.07
C GLU A 447 -32.33 -9.00 -9.56
N PHE A 448 -33.29 -8.31 -10.17
CA PHE A 448 -33.04 -7.61 -11.44
C PHE A 448 -33.69 -6.25 -11.35
N TYR A 449 -33.22 -5.27 -12.12
CA TYR A 449 -33.74 -3.91 -11.99
C TYR A 449 -34.40 -3.39 -13.25
N ARG A 450 -35.61 -2.86 -13.09
CA ARG A 450 -36.26 -1.97 -14.08
C ARG A 450 -35.85 -0.54 -13.77
N SER A 451 -35.40 0.18 -14.78
CA SER A 451 -35.02 1.59 -14.64
C SER A 451 -36.12 2.49 -15.18
N SER A 452 -36.56 3.45 -14.37
CA SER A 452 -37.42 4.56 -14.79
C SER A 452 -36.63 5.86 -14.71
N SER A 453 -36.85 6.79 -15.64
CA SER A 453 -36.12 8.05 -15.66
C SER A 453 -37.02 9.23 -16.00
N GLN A 454 -36.88 10.31 -15.24
CA GLN A 454 -37.52 11.58 -15.48
C GLN A 454 -36.46 12.62 -15.85
N VAL A 455 -36.81 13.54 -16.74
CA VAL A 455 -35.91 14.62 -17.17
C VAL A 455 -36.49 15.94 -16.71
N GLN A 456 -35.70 16.71 -15.95
CA GLN A 456 -36.13 18.01 -15.45
C GLN A 456 -35.12 19.12 -15.81
N PRO A 457 -35.57 20.34 -16.16
CA PRO A 457 -34.67 21.46 -16.39
C PRO A 457 -33.88 21.80 -15.11
N VAL A 458 -32.55 21.87 -15.20
CA VAL A 458 -31.67 22.17 -14.04
C VAL A 458 -32.03 23.52 -13.41
N SER A 459 -32.45 24.49 -14.22
CA SER A 459 -32.85 25.83 -13.74
C SER A 459 -34.09 25.81 -12.83
N ARG A 460 -34.91 24.76 -12.93
CA ARG A 460 -36.14 24.59 -12.14
C ARG A 460 -36.03 23.53 -11.06
N LEU A 461 -35.05 22.62 -11.17
CA LEU A 461 -34.85 21.55 -10.20
C LEU A 461 -34.42 22.10 -8.85
N ARG A 462 -35.29 21.99 -7.85
CA ARG A 462 -35.00 22.32 -6.44
C ARG A 462 -34.72 21.05 -5.65
N PHE A 463 -34.14 21.21 -4.46
CA PHE A 463 -33.87 20.05 -3.60
C PHE A 463 -35.16 19.36 -3.15
N GLU A 464 -36.24 20.13 -2.94
CA GLU A 464 -37.53 19.60 -2.54
C GLU A 464 -38.12 18.66 -3.61
N ASP A 465 -37.94 18.99 -4.89
CA ASP A 465 -38.33 18.12 -6.01
C ASP A 465 -37.50 16.83 -6.03
N MET A 466 -36.20 16.93 -5.75
CA MET A 466 -35.31 15.76 -5.65
C MET A 466 -35.71 14.88 -4.47
N HIS A 467 -35.97 15.47 -3.32
CA HIS A 467 -36.30 14.77 -2.09
C HIS A 467 -37.66 14.08 -2.21
N ALA A 468 -38.67 14.74 -2.78
CA ALA A 468 -39.96 14.13 -3.08
C ALA A 468 -39.79 12.92 -4.03
N PHE A 469 -39.00 13.07 -5.10
CA PHE A 469 -38.69 11.95 -5.99
C PHE A 469 -37.99 10.80 -5.26
N ILE A 470 -37.08 11.09 -4.32
CA ILE A 470 -36.36 10.07 -3.55
C ILE A 470 -37.29 9.35 -2.57
N GLU A 471 -38.17 10.09 -1.88
CA GLU A 471 -39.11 9.53 -0.91
C GLU A 471 -40.21 8.68 -1.55
N GLU A 472 -40.63 9.02 -2.77
CA GLU A 472 -41.56 8.20 -3.56
C GLU A 472 -40.95 6.86 -4.03
N GLN A 473 -39.62 6.70 -3.95
CA GLN A 473 -38.90 5.54 -4.47
C GLN A 473 -38.46 4.61 -3.34
N ALA A 474 -38.67 3.31 -3.54
CA ALA A 474 -38.56 2.34 -2.46
C ALA A 474 -37.13 1.80 -2.23
N GLN A 475 -36.27 1.79 -3.24
CA GLN A 475 -34.96 1.12 -3.09
C GLN A 475 -33.76 1.86 -3.65
N HIS A 476 -33.77 2.37 -4.89
CA HIS A 476 -32.58 3.04 -5.42
C HIS A 476 -32.89 4.25 -6.28
N CYS A 477 -32.15 5.33 -6.05
CA CYS A 477 -32.32 6.59 -6.74
C CYS A 477 -30.98 7.30 -6.97
N GLU A 478 -30.83 7.94 -8.12
CA GLU A 478 -29.75 8.88 -8.39
C GLU A 478 -30.17 10.03 -9.31
N ILE A 479 -29.50 11.17 -9.16
CA ILE A 479 -29.78 12.36 -9.96
C ILE A 479 -28.49 12.82 -10.63
N ARG A 480 -28.54 13.02 -11.94
CA ARG A 480 -27.35 13.26 -12.76
C ARG A 480 -27.43 14.52 -13.60
N ILE A 481 -26.30 15.22 -13.63
CA ILE A 481 -26.02 16.31 -14.58
C ILE A 481 -24.67 16.03 -15.21
N ASN A 482 -24.67 15.51 -16.44
CA ASN A 482 -23.46 14.95 -17.06
C ASN A 482 -22.38 15.99 -17.40
N THR A 483 -22.77 17.24 -17.69
CA THR A 483 -21.83 18.30 -18.10
C THR A 483 -22.22 19.67 -17.50
N PRO A 484 -21.27 20.62 -17.40
CA PRO A 484 -21.58 21.98 -16.96
C PRO A 484 -22.63 22.70 -17.84
N PHE A 485 -22.80 22.27 -19.09
CA PHE A 485 -23.70 22.88 -20.06
C PHE A 485 -25.04 22.14 -20.20
N SER A 486 -25.22 21.01 -19.50
CA SER A 486 -26.44 20.22 -19.57
C SER A 486 -27.63 21.03 -19.06
N LYS A 487 -28.60 21.35 -19.92
CA LYS A 487 -29.79 22.12 -19.52
C LYS A 487 -30.76 21.32 -18.63
N ASN A 488 -30.65 19.99 -18.68
CA ASN A 488 -31.52 19.08 -17.95
C ASN A 488 -30.71 18.17 -17.01
N ALA A 489 -31.33 17.83 -15.88
CA ALA A 489 -30.94 16.74 -15.02
C ALA A 489 -31.77 15.50 -15.36
N THR A 490 -31.18 14.33 -15.15
CA THR A 490 -31.87 13.04 -15.24
C THR A 490 -32.03 12.51 -13.82
N LEU A 491 -33.27 12.25 -13.41
CA LEU A 491 -33.62 11.59 -12.16
C LEU A 491 -33.94 10.15 -12.50
N THR A 492 -33.20 9.20 -11.94
CA THR A 492 -33.34 7.78 -12.29
C THR A 492 -33.63 6.97 -11.03
N ALA A 493 -34.69 6.17 -11.10
CA ALA A 493 -35.01 5.18 -10.09
C ALA A 493 -34.82 3.77 -10.64
N TYR A 494 -34.50 2.84 -9.74
CA TYR A 494 -34.34 1.43 -10.08
C TYR A 494 -35.17 0.55 -9.15
N GLU A 495 -36.18 -0.09 -9.72
CA GLU A 495 -37.10 -0.97 -9.02
C GLU A 495 -36.68 -2.43 -9.21
N PRO A 496 -36.65 -3.24 -8.13
CA PRO A 496 -36.36 -4.66 -8.23
C PRO A 496 -37.52 -5.39 -8.94
N VAL A 497 -37.18 -6.42 -9.70
CA VAL A 497 -38.12 -7.26 -10.44
C VAL A 497 -37.69 -8.72 -10.26
N ASP A 498 -38.65 -9.58 -9.89
CA ASP A 498 -38.42 -11.02 -9.83
C ASP A 498 -38.22 -11.59 -11.24
N SER A 499 -37.21 -12.46 -11.37
CA SER A 499 -36.80 -13.09 -12.63
C SER A 499 -37.90 -13.88 -13.35
N GLY A 500 -38.94 -14.33 -12.63
CA GLY A 500 -40.10 -15.04 -13.18
C GLY A 500 -41.20 -14.15 -13.77
N SER A 501 -41.11 -12.83 -13.65
CA SER A 501 -42.19 -11.88 -14.00
C SER A 501 -41.96 -11.08 -15.29
N THR A 502 -40.92 -11.42 -16.06
CA THR A 502 -40.50 -10.65 -17.24
C THR A 502 -41.44 -10.83 -18.42
N LYS A 503 -41.90 -9.73 -19.01
CA LYS A 503 -42.56 -9.73 -20.33
C LYS A 503 -41.51 -9.87 -21.45
N ASP A 504 -41.84 -10.59 -22.52
CA ASP A 504 -40.97 -10.73 -23.69
C ASP A 504 -40.53 -9.35 -24.22
N GLY A 505 -39.22 -9.10 -24.25
CA GLY A 505 -38.61 -7.87 -24.77
C GLY A 505 -38.24 -6.80 -23.74
N GLU A 506 -38.50 -6.98 -22.43
CA GLU A 506 -38.02 -6.03 -21.40
C GLU A 506 -36.51 -6.18 -21.14
N HIS A 507 -35.75 -5.10 -21.36
CA HIS A 507 -34.32 -5.04 -21.00
C HIS A 507 -34.15 -4.73 -19.50
N LEU A 508 -34.00 -5.78 -18.70
CA LEU A 508 -33.65 -5.65 -17.28
C LEU A 508 -32.15 -5.40 -17.08
N LEU A 509 -31.82 -4.56 -16.10
CA LEU A 509 -30.45 -4.35 -15.67
C LEU A 509 -30.05 -5.45 -14.69
N GLN A 510 -29.00 -6.20 -15.03
CA GLN A 510 -28.36 -7.14 -14.12
C GLN A 510 -27.71 -6.37 -12.97
N ILE A 511 -26.83 -5.40 -13.25
CA ILE A 511 -26.18 -4.63 -12.18
C ILE A 511 -26.28 -3.15 -12.50
N LYS A 512 -26.41 -2.33 -11.45
CA LYS A 512 -26.44 -0.86 -11.51
C LYS A 512 -25.08 -0.25 -11.83
N ALA A 513 -24.29 -0.90 -12.69
CA ALA A 513 -23.18 -0.26 -13.36
C ALA A 513 -23.75 0.44 -14.60
N ASP A 514 -23.75 1.77 -14.62
CA ASP A 514 -24.12 2.52 -15.81
C ASP A 514 -23.21 2.15 -17.01
N ALA A 515 -23.59 2.56 -18.23
CA ALA A 515 -22.79 2.28 -19.42
C ALA A 515 -21.35 2.81 -19.34
N ILE A 516 -21.07 3.79 -18.46
CA ILE A 516 -19.75 4.37 -18.21
C ILE A 516 -18.94 3.47 -17.27
N GLY A 517 -19.52 2.96 -16.18
CA GLY A 517 -18.93 1.99 -15.25
C GLY A 517 -18.58 0.69 -15.95
N ARG A 518 -19.45 0.19 -16.84
CA ARG A 518 -19.13 -0.99 -17.69
C ARG A 518 -17.98 -0.75 -18.65
N LYS A 519 -17.94 0.42 -19.30
CA LYS A 519 -16.81 0.83 -20.15
C LYS A 519 -15.54 1.02 -19.34
N TRP A 520 -15.64 1.56 -18.13
CA TRP A 520 -14.51 1.76 -17.23
C TRP A 520 -13.96 0.41 -16.76
N ASN A 521 -14.82 -0.54 -16.41
CA ASN A 521 -14.41 -1.91 -16.09
C ASN A 521 -13.66 -2.57 -17.27
N LEU A 522 -14.14 -2.39 -18.50
CA LEU A 522 -13.47 -2.87 -19.72
C LEU A 522 -12.13 -2.17 -20.00
N LEU A 523 -12.02 -0.87 -19.71
CA LEU A 523 -10.77 -0.12 -19.85
C LEU A 523 -9.74 -0.53 -18.80
N GLN A 524 -10.17 -1.06 -17.65
CA GLN A 524 -9.29 -1.48 -16.56
C GLN A 524 -8.86 -2.94 -16.62
N SER A 525 -9.60 -3.79 -17.33
CA SER A 525 -9.14 -5.16 -17.60
C SER A 525 -7.90 -5.21 -18.52
N ASN A 526 -7.51 -4.08 -19.12
CA ASN A 526 -6.34 -3.95 -19.99
C ASN A 526 -5.31 -2.94 -19.44
N ALA A 527 -4.08 -3.40 -19.20
CA ALA A 527 -3.00 -2.58 -18.63
C ALA A 527 -2.64 -1.32 -19.45
N LEU A 528 -2.73 -1.38 -20.79
CA LEU A 528 -2.43 -0.23 -21.66
C LEU A 528 -3.57 0.80 -21.61
N ALA A 529 -4.81 0.34 -21.67
CA ALA A 529 -5.98 1.22 -21.56
C ALA A 529 -6.05 1.87 -20.16
N SER A 530 -5.73 1.12 -19.10
CA SER A 530 -5.57 1.64 -17.74
C SER A 530 -4.49 2.73 -17.65
N TYR A 531 -3.32 2.52 -18.26
CA TYR A 531 -2.26 3.52 -18.30
C TYR A 531 -2.66 4.81 -19.03
N LEU A 532 -3.28 4.69 -20.21
CA LEU A 532 -3.73 5.84 -21.00
C LEU A 532 -4.85 6.62 -20.30
N THR A 533 -5.84 5.91 -19.75
CA THR A 533 -6.93 6.53 -18.97
C THR A 533 -6.41 7.23 -17.71
N SER A 534 -5.45 6.63 -17.01
CA SER A 534 -4.82 7.28 -15.84
C SER A 534 -4.06 8.56 -16.21
N SER A 535 -3.47 8.63 -17.41
CA SER A 535 -2.75 9.82 -17.87
C SER A 535 -3.70 10.99 -18.18
N VAL A 536 -4.86 10.71 -18.78
CA VAL A 536 -5.91 11.70 -19.02
C VAL A 536 -6.62 12.10 -17.72
N SER A 537 -6.78 11.17 -16.78
CA SER A 537 -7.44 11.44 -15.49
C SER A 537 -6.75 12.53 -14.68
N ARG A 538 -5.44 12.74 -14.84
CA ARG A 538 -4.68 13.80 -14.15
C ARG A 538 -5.11 15.21 -14.52
N CYS A 539 -5.79 15.38 -15.67
CA CYS A 539 -6.37 16.66 -16.07
C CYS A 539 -7.64 17.00 -15.30
N PHE A 540 -8.20 16.06 -14.53
CA PHE A 540 -9.42 16.20 -13.76
C PHE A 540 -9.20 15.82 -12.30
N ILE A 541 -10.06 16.33 -11.43
CA ILE A 541 -10.13 15.96 -10.02
C ILE A 541 -11.55 15.51 -9.75
N ASN A 542 -11.70 14.42 -8.99
CA ASN A 542 -12.97 14.03 -8.43
C ASN A 542 -12.89 14.14 -6.91
N TYR A 543 -13.81 14.90 -6.34
CA TYR A 543 -14.08 14.93 -4.91
C TYR A 543 -15.56 14.67 -4.70
N GLU A 544 -15.94 14.32 -3.48
CA GLU A 544 -17.33 14.11 -3.12
C GLU A 544 -17.57 14.66 -1.74
N TRP A 545 -18.70 15.34 -1.62
CA TRP A 545 -19.12 16.04 -0.42
C TRP A 545 -20.43 15.47 0.08
N PHE A 546 -20.57 15.40 1.39
CA PHE A 546 -21.80 15.00 2.06
C PHE A 546 -22.33 16.19 2.86
N PHE A 547 -23.59 16.50 2.64
CA PHE A 547 -24.27 17.65 3.23
C PHE A 547 -25.44 17.18 4.08
N ALA A 548 -25.72 17.88 5.18
CA ALA A 548 -27.05 17.83 5.76
C ALA A 548 -28.08 18.32 4.70
N PRO A 549 -29.30 17.78 4.66
CA PRO A 549 -30.29 18.13 3.63
C PRO A 549 -30.55 19.64 3.49
N GLN A 550 -30.59 20.39 4.60
CA GLN A 550 -30.82 21.83 4.59
C GLN A 550 -29.64 22.61 3.98
N ASP A 551 -28.41 22.21 4.32
CA ASP A 551 -27.19 22.80 3.76
C ASP A 551 -27.07 22.48 2.26
N PHE A 552 -27.44 21.26 1.87
CA PHE A 552 -27.48 20.87 0.47
C PHE A 552 -28.46 21.74 -0.33
N SER A 553 -29.67 22.00 0.19
CA SER A 553 -30.64 22.86 -0.48
C SER A 553 -30.09 24.27 -0.73
N THR A 554 -29.44 24.86 0.27
CA THR A 554 -28.80 26.18 0.16
C THR A 554 -27.64 26.17 -0.83
N PHE A 555 -26.76 25.18 -0.74
CA PHE A 555 -25.65 24.97 -1.65
C PHE A 555 -26.15 24.81 -3.10
N TRP A 556 -27.16 23.96 -3.31
CA TRP A 556 -27.71 23.66 -4.62
C TRP A 556 -28.32 24.91 -5.28
N SER A 557 -29.08 25.70 -4.51
CA SER A 557 -29.64 26.96 -4.99
C SER A 557 -28.54 27.94 -5.46
N GLU A 558 -27.43 28.02 -4.73
CA GLU A 558 -26.31 28.88 -5.11
C GLU A 558 -25.64 28.41 -6.41
N ILE A 559 -25.23 27.14 -6.48
CA ILE A 559 -24.47 26.65 -7.64
C ILE A 559 -25.33 26.60 -8.92
N THR A 560 -26.65 26.48 -8.79
CA THR A 560 -27.58 26.50 -9.92
C THR A 560 -27.97 27.91 -10.36
N SER A 561 -27.88 28.91 -9.48
CA SER A 561 -28.16 30.32 -9.80
C SER A 561 -27.16 30.91 -10.81
N ASP A 562 -25.90 30.50 -10.76
CA ASP A 562 -24.85 30.93 -11.68
C ASP A 562 -23.95 29.77 -12.11
N ARG A 563 -24.52 28.87 -12.92
CA ARG A 563 -23.77 27.71 -13.45
C ARG A 563 -22.57 28.09 -14.29
N SER A 564 -22.58 29.29 -14.87
CA SER A 564 -21.48 29.80 -15.71
C SER A 564 -20.24 30.13 -14.89
N ARG A 565 -20.42 30.59 -13.65
CA ARG A 565 -19.36 30.83 -12.68
C ARG A 565 -18.81 29.53 -12.10
N TYR A 566 -19.69 28.64 -11.63
CA TYR A 566 -19.23 27.47 -10.85
C TYR A 566 -18.66 26.34 -11.72
N ARG A 567 -19.14 26.18 -12.97
CA ARG A 567 -18.60 25.24 -13.98
C ARG A 567 -18.29 23.82 -13.48
N LEU A 568 -19.03 23.32 -12.50
CA LEU A 568 -18.83 21.98 -11.96
C LEU A 568 -19.20 20.94 -13.03
N TYR A 569 -18.30 19.98 -13.29
CA TYR A 569 -18.50 18.93 -14.27
C TYR A 569 -19.08 17.70 -13.58
N LYS A 570 -19.97 16.99 -14.29
CA LYS A 570 -20.55 15.72 -13.86
C LYS A 570 -20.97 15.71 -12.38
N LEU A 571 -22.19 16.20 -12.12
CA LEU A 571 -22.79 16.12 -10.78
C LEU A 571 -23.59 14.83 -10.67
N LEU A 572 -23.33 14.06 -9.63
CA LEU A 572 -24.13 12.90 -9.24
C LEU A 572 -24.57 13.08 -7.79
N VAL A 573 -25.88 13.21 -7.59
CA VAL A 573 -26.51 13.40 -6.29
C VAL A 573 -27.14 12.08 -5.85
N ARG A 574 -26.92 11.72 -4.59
CA ARG A 574 -27.56 10.58 -3.94
C ARG A 574 -27.95 10.93 -2.51
N TYR A 575 -28.98 10.28 -2.00
CA TYR A 575 -29.40 10.42 -0.61
C TYR A 575 -29.02 9.19 0.18
N ASN A 576 -28.32 9.39 1.27
CA ASN A 576 -27.84 8.34 2.17
C ASN A 576 -28.76 8.35 3.39
N ARG A 577 -29.92 7.68 3.28
CA ARG A 577 -30.97 7.72 4.30
C ARG A 577 -30.44 7.18 5.64
N ASP A 578 -30.96 7.73 6.74
CA ASP A 578 -30.84 7.11 8.06
C ASP A 578 -31.65 5.82 8.13
N GLY A 579 -31.25 4.90 9.01
CA GLY A 579 -32.04 3.68 9.27
C GLY A 579 -31.23 2.40 9.32
N THR A 580 -29.90 2.50 9.25
CA THR A 580 -29.01 1.40 9.61
C THR A 580 -28.55 1.57 11.06
N ASP A 581 -28.08 0.47 11.64
CA ASP A 581 -27.45 0.37 12.95
C ASP A 581 -25.95 0.76 12.93
N VAL A 582 -25.44 1.30 11.82
CA VAL A 582 -24.06 1.80 11.73
C VAL A 582 -24.03 3.30 12.02
N ASP A 583 -23.42 3.65 13.16
CA ASP A 583 -23.29 5.03 13.61
C ASP A 583 -22.17 5.74 12.84
N THR A 584 -22.55 6.53 11.83
CA THR A 584 -21.61 7.32 11.05
C THR A 584 -22.19 8.69 10.75
N PRO A 585 -21.36 9.75 10.67
CA PRO A 585 -21.82 11.09 10.30
C PRO A 585 -22.23 11.21 8.83
N PHE A 586 -22.08 10.15 8.03
CA PHE A 586 -22.46 10.13 6.62
C PHE A 586 -23.89 9.64 6.38
N HIS A 587 -24.52 8.98 7.35
CA HIS A 587 -25.95 8.70 7.33
C HIS A 587 -26.75 10.01 7.49
N GLY A 588 -27.94 10.06 6.89
CA GLY A 588 -28.81 11.24 6.90
C GLY A 588 -28.35 12.36 5.98
N THR A 589 -27.35 12.10 5.10
CA THR A 589 -26.74 13.11 4.24
C THR A 589 -27.14 12.98 2.78
N VAL A 590 -26.94 14.07 2.03
CA VAL A 590 -26.97 14.09 0.57
C VAL A 590 -25.52 14.09 0.07
N SER A 591 -25.11 13.06 -0.67
CA SER A 591 -23.80 13.03 -1.32
C SER A 591 -23.84 13.68 -2.69
N LEU A 592 -22.76 14.39 -3.02
CA LEU A 592 -22.54 15.05 -4.30
C LEU A 592 -21.15 14.70 -4.83
N ASP A 593 -21.10 13.80 -5.82
CA ASP A 593 -19.89 13.52 -6.58
C ASP A 593 -19.67 14.64 -7.60
N VAL A 594 -18.48 15.25 -7.57
CA VAL A 594 -18.12 16.40 -8.41
C VAL A 594 -16.83 16.13 -9.15
N THR A 595 -16.85 16.28 -10.47
CA THR A 595 -15.65 16.37 -11.28
C THR A 595 -15.31 17.83 -11.57
N ILE A 596 -14.04 18.21 -11.47
CA ILE A 596 -13.54 19.52 -11.92
C ILE A 596 -12.30 19.33 -12.81
N THR A 597 -11.94 20.35 -13.58
CA THR A 597 -10.62 20.39 -14.21
C THR A 597 -9.55 20.65 -13.15
N ASN A 598 -8.38 20.03 -13.30
CA ASN A 598 -7.24 20.18 -12.38
C ASN A 598 -6.50 21.51 -12.64
N THR A 599 -7.20 22.63 -12.49
CA THR A 599 -6.62 23.98 -12.58
C THR A 599 -6.60 24.63 -11.19
N ARG A 600 -5.72 25.63 -11.01
CA ARG A 600 -5.68 26.39 -9.77
C ARG A 600 -7.01 27.10 -9.51
N GLU A 601 -7.58 27.75 -10.52
CA GLU A 601 -8.87 28.44 -10.43
C GLU A 601 -9.99 27.55 -9.90
N MET A 602 -10.14 26.33 -10.43
CA MET A 602 -11.19 25.40 -10.00
C MET A 602 -10.96 24.85 -8.58
N LYS A 603 -9.69 24.66 -8.18
CA LYS A 603 -9.35 24.29 -6.80
C LYS A 603 -9.66 25.42 -5.82
N GLU A 604 -9.35 26.65 -6.17
CA GLU A 604 -9.64 27.83 -5.34
C GLU A 604 -11.15 28.08 -5.21
N LEU A 605 -11.91 27.89 -6.30
CA LEU A 605 -13.37 27.93 -6.26
C LEU A 605 -13.94 26.85 -5.35
N SER A 606 -13.45 25.62 -5.47
CA SER A 606 -13.89 24.49 -4.62
C SER A 606 -13.50 24.75 -3.16
N ALA A 607 -12.33 25.33 -2.90
CA ALA A 607 -11.89 25.72 -1.56
C ALA A 607 -12.80 26.79 -0.94
N ALA A 608 -13.20 27.82 -1.71
CA ALA A 608 -14.11 28.85 -1.24
C ALA A 608 -15.50 28.28 -0.90
N LEU A 609 -16.01 27.37 -1.73
CA LEU A 609 -17.25 26.64 -1.45
C LEU A 609 -17.13 25.77 -0.20
N PHE A 610 -16.01 25.04 -0.05
CA PHE A 610 -15.74 24.21 1.11
C PHE A 610 -15.67 25.03 2.40
N GLU A 611 -14.96 26.16 2.39
CA GLU A 611 -14.85 27.03 3.57
C GLU A 611 -16.19 27.63 4.00
N LYS A 612 -17.09 27.87 3.02
CA LYS A 612 -18.43 28.43 3.25
C LYS A 612 -19.43 27.41 3.80
N PHE A 613 -19.49 26.21 3.21
CA PHE A 613 -20.52 25.22 3.52
C PHE A 613 -20.05 24.10 4.45
N ARG A 614 -18.73 23.90 4.59
CA ARG A 614 -18.11 22.89 5.47
C ARG A 614 -18.73 21.49 5.34
N PRO A 615 -18.93 20.94 4.13
CA PRO A 615 -19.43 19.58 3.98
C PRO A 615 -18.42 18.57 4.50
N LEU A 616 -18.90 17.36 4.82
CA LEU A 616 -18.01 16.22 5.06
C LEU A 616 -17.40 15.78 3.72
N GLU A 617 -16.15 15.33 3.72
CA GLU A 617 -15.48 14.84 2.51
C GLU A 617 -15.48 13.32 2.43
N HIS A 618 -15.61 12.78 1.22
CA HIS A 618 -15.34 11.36 0.98
C HIS A 618 -13.86 11.05 1.21
N LEU A 619 -13.58 10.31 2.29
CA LEU A 619 -12.23 10.03 2.79
C LEU A 619 -11.31 9.32 1.78
N GLY A 620 -11.88 8.61 0.81
CA GLY A 620 -11.17 7.95 -0.30
C GLY A 620 -10.92 8.79 -1.57
N LYS A 621 -11.46 10.01 -1.69
CA LYS A 621 -11.36 10.87 -2.90
C LYS A 621 -10.41 12.06 -2.68
N TYR A 622 -10.30 12.98 -3.63
CA TYR A 622 -9.52 14.20 -3.45
C TYR A 622 -10.07 15.03 -2.28
N SER A 623 -9.19 15.53 -1.42
CA SER A 623 -9.57 16.36 -0.27
C SER A 623 -9.28 17.82 -0.56
N VAL A 624 -10.33 18.63 -0.62
CA VAL A 624 -10.27 20.08 -0.78
C VAL A 624 -9.75 20.72 0.52
N GLU A 625 -10.10 20.15 1.67
CA GLU A 625 -9.57 20.59 2.97
C GLU A 625 -8.04 20.46 3.03
N ARG A 626 -7.50 19.30 2.61
CA ARG A 626 -6.04 19.09 2.54
C ARG A 626 -5.38 20.12 1.63
N TYR A 627 -5.98 20.41 0.47
CA TYR A 627 -5.48 21.45 -0.43
C TYR A 627 -5.42 22.83 0.26
N ILE A 628 -6.44 23.20 1.02
CA ILE A 628 -6.45 24.44 1.81
C ILE A 628 -5.30 24.46 2.83
N HIS A 629 -5.09 23.36 3.55
CA HIS A 629 -3.99 23.26 4.52
C HIS A 629 -2.60 23.35 3.87
N GLU A 630 -2.37 22.62 2.78
CA GLU A 630 -1.11 22.65 2.02
C GLU A 630 -0.84 24.06 1.46
N ARG A 631 -1.87 24.72 0.94
CA ARG A 631 -1.80 26.12 0.48
C ARG A 631 -1.39 27.06 1.61
N ARG A 632 -2.02 26.95 2.79
CA ARG A 632 -1.70 27.79 3.96
C ARG A 632 -0.30 27.55 4.53
N ARG A 633 0.26 26.35 4.38
CA ARG A 633 1.65 26.06 4.77
C ARG A 633 2.69 26.60 3.79
N SER A 634 2.30 26.84 2.54
CA SER A 634 3.18 27.28 1.45
C SER A 634 3.15 28.80 1.23
N ALA A 635 2.21 29.50 1.87
CA ALA A 635 2.07 30.96 1.88
C ALA A 635 2.69 31.51 3.16
#